data_AF-A0A832LYE9-F1
#
_entry.id   AF-A0A832LYE9-F1
#
_cell.length_a   1.000
_cell.length_b   1.000
_cell.length_c   1.000
_cell.angle_alpha   90.00
_cell.angle_beta   90.00
_cell.angle_gamma   90.00
#
_symmetry.space_group_name_H-M   'P 1'
#
loop_
_entity.id
_entity.type
_entity.pdbx_description
1 polymer ?
#
loop_
_entity_poly.entity_id
_entity_poly.type
_entity_poly.pdbx_seq_one_letter_code
_entity_poly.pdbx_strand_id
1 'polypeptide(L)'
;MEINMGGIKVYIPDELEQRFRKAAMKLYGYGKGSLSIASEKAFMDWLSQVSEALDIAESIEDPVEAIYGMLSHVKKTGVDLQHEAERIRAKRALKYRNTA
;
A
#
# COMPACT_ATOMS: atom_id res chain seq x y z
N MET A 1 -19.65 -25.46 14.68
CA MET A 1 -18.51 -24.61 15.05
C MET A 1 -19.04 -23.22 15.27
N GLU A 2 -18.94 -22.72 16.49
CA GLU A 2 -19.34 -21.36 16.83
C GLU A 2 -18.22 -20.43 16.34
N ILE A 3 -18.53 -19.50 15.43
CA ILE A 3 -17.56 -18.51 14.96
C ILE A 3 -17.46 -17.43 16.02
N ASN A 4 -16.32 -17.35 16.71
CA ASN A 4 -16.04 -16.26 17.63
C ASN A 4 -15.78 -14.98 16.82
N MET A 5 -16.65 -13.99 16.98
CA MET A 5 -16.49 -12.69 16.33
C MET A 5 -15.55 -11.80 17.13
N GLY A 6 -14.43 -11.42 16.53
CA GLY A 6 -13.57 -10.35 17.04
C GLY A 6 -14.18 -8.97 16.78
N GLY A 7 -13.93 -8.01 17.69
CA GLY A 7 -14.36 -6.62 17.54
C GLY A 7 -13.16 -5.67 17.49
N ILE A 8 -13.17 -4.73 16.54
CA ILE A 8 -12.18 -3.66 16.42
C ILE A 8 -12.90 -2.32 16.52
N LYS A 9 -12.38 -1.41 17.36
CA LYS A 9 -12.85 -0.02 17.42
C LYS A 9 -11.98 0.84 16.51
N VAL A 10 -12.58 1.45 15.50
CA VAL A 10 -11.89 2.29 14.51
C VAL A 10 -12.43 3.71 14.59
N TYR A 11 -11.55 4.70 14.52
CA TYR A 11 -11.90 6.11 14.41
C TYR A 11 -11.50 6.61 13.03
N ILE A 12 -12.47 7.15 12.29
CA ILE A 12 -12.31 7.72 10.95
C ILE A 12 -13.02 9.08 10.91
N PRO A 13 -12.70 9.96 9.94
CA PRO A 13 -13.43 11.22 9.77
C PRO A 13 -14.93 11.00 9.62
N ASP A 14 -15.74 11.84 10.27
CA ASP A 14 -17.20 11.71 10.31
C ASP A 14 -17.84 11.64 8.91
N GLU A 15 -17.34 12.44 7.96
CA GLU A 15 -17.85 12.43 6.58
C GLU A 15 -17.66 11.05 5.92
N LEU A 16 -16.52 10.41 6.17
CA LEU A 16 -16.22 9.09 5.60
C LEU A 16 -17.09 8.01 6.25
N GLU A 17 -17.28 8.08 7.56
CA GLU A 17 -18.17 7.20 8.32
C GLU A 17 -19.59 7.24 7.76
N GLN A 18 -20.15 8.44 7.58
CA GLN A 18 -21.52 8.62 7.10
C GLN A 18 -21.70 8.06 5.68
N ARG A 19 -20.72 8.30 4.80
CA ARG A 19 -20.71 7.77 3.43
C ARG A 19 -20.66 6.25 3.44
N PHE A 20 -19.78 5.67 4.25
CA PHE A 20 -19.63 4.23 4.39
C PHE A 20 -20.92 3.58 4.91
N ARG A 21 -21.48 4.12 6.00
CA ARG A 21 -22.75 3.64 6.58
C ARG A 21 -23.89 3.69 5.58
N LYS A 22 -24.06 4.80 4.87
CA LYS A 22 -25.11 4.94 3.85
C LYS A 22 -24.95 3.92 2.73
N ALA A 23 -23.72 3.69 2.27
CA ALA A 23 -23.44 2.68 1.25
C ALA A 23 -23.75 1.26 1.75
N ALA A 24 -23.25 0.92 2.95
CA ALA A 24 -23.49 -0.38 3.59
C ALA A 24 -24.98 -0.67 3.75
N MET A 25 -25.76 0.31 4.23
CA MET A 25 -27.21 0.15 4.39
C MET A 25 -27.96 0.05 3.07
N LYS A 26 -27.54 0.82 2.04
CA LYS A 26 -28.14 0.71 0.71
C LYS A 26 -27.90 -0.66 0.08
N LEU A 27 -26.74 -1.26 0.33
CA LEU A 27 -26.32 -2.50 -0.31
C LEU A 27 -26.79 -3.75 0.44
N TYR A 28 -26.79 -3.70 1.77
CA TYR A 28 -27.06 -4.86 2.64
C TYR A 28 -28.31 -4.69 3.53
N GLY A 29 -29.03 -3.59 3.37
CA GLY A 29 -30.25 -3.28 4.10
C GLY A 29 -30.02 -2.49 5.38
N TYR A 30 -31.13 -2.00 5.94
CA TYR A 30 -31.14 -1.10 7.09
C TYR A 30 -31.18 -1.83 8.45
N GLY A 31 -31.07 -3.16 8.44
CA GLY A 31 -31.07 -4.00 9.64
C GLY A 31 -29.70 -4.07 10.34
N LYS A 32 -29.65 -4.87 11.41
CA LYS A 32 -28.40 -5.18 12.12
C LYS A 32 -27.45 -5.93 11.19
N GLY A 33 -26.16 -5.59 11.25
CA GLY A 33 -25.08 -6.33 10.58
C GLY A 33 -24.63 -5.76 9.23
N SER A 34 -25.35 -4.81 8.63
CA SER A 34 -24.94 -4.21 7.34
C SER A 34 -23.55 -3.56 7.39
N LEU A 35 -23.23 -2.87 8.49
CA LEU A 35 -21.89 -2.33 8.74
C LEU A 35 -20.84 -3.42 8.92
N SER A 36 -21.17 -4.50 9.63
CA SER A 36 -20.23 -5.61 9.85
C SER A 36 -19.88 -6.29 8.54
N ILE A 37 -20.89 -6.59 7.71
CA ILE A 37 -20.70 -7.19 6.37
C ILE A 37 -19.85 -6.28 5.49
N ALA A 38 -20.16 -4.99 5.46
CA ALA A 38 -19.39 -4.03 4.67
C ALA A 38 -17.95 -3.90 5.17
N SER A 39 -17.74 -3.93 6.49
CA SER A 39 -16.41 -3.82 7.10
C SER A 39 -15.58 -5.06 6.83
N GLU A 40 -16.17 -6.26 6.99
CA GLU A 40 -15.52 -7.53 6.68
C GLU A 40 -15.04 -7.55 5.23
N LYS A 41 -15.90 -7.18 4.27
CA LYS A 41 -15.50 -7.08 2.87
C LYS A 41 -14.40 -6.06 2.62
N ALA A 42 -14.51 -4.86 3.20
CA ALA A 42 -13.48 -3.85 3.05
C ALA A 42 -12.12 -4.31 3.61
N PHE A 43 -12.13 -5.03 4.75
CA PHE A 43 -10.92 -5.59 5.32
C PHE A 43 -10.35 -6.73 4.47
N MET A 44 -11.20 -7.62 3.94
CA MET A 44 -10.76 -8.67 3.01
C MET A 44 -10.16 -8.08 1.74
N ASP A 45 -10.79 -7.07 1.15
CA ASP A 45 -10.32 -6.40 -0.07
C ASP A 45 -8.99 -5.68 0.18
N TRP A 46 -8.85 -5.04 1.34
CA TRP A 46 -7.59 -4.40 1.73
C TRP A 46 -6.49 -5.42 1.99
N LEU A 47 -6.78 -6.51 2.72
CA LEU A 47 -5.82 -7.59 2.98
C LEU A 47 -5.40 -8.26 1.66
N SER A 48 -6.31 -8.50 0.73
CA SER A 48 -5.99 -9.06 -0.59
C SER A 48 -5.01 -8.16 -1.36
N GLN A 49 -5.18 -6.85 -1.29
CA GLN A 49 -4.26 -5.88 -1.93
C GLN A 49 -2.88 -5.84 -1.28
N VAL A 50 -2.81 -6.09 0.03
CA VAL A 50 -1.56 -5.93 0.80
C VAL A 50 -0.84 -7.28 1.02
N SER A 51 -1.54 -8.42 0.94
CA SER A 51 -1.00 -9.77 1.15
C SER A 51 0.14 -10.06 0.20
N GLU A 52 0.00 -9.78 -1.10
CA GLU A 52 1.08 -10.06 -2.05
C GLU A 52 2.38 -9.30 -1.70
N ALA A 53 2.26 -8.05 -1.25
CA ALA A 53 3.40 -7.26 -0.82
C ALA A 53 3.99 -7.74 0.53
N LEU A 54 3.14 -8.15 1.46
CA LEU A 54 3.55 -8.70 2.76
C LEU A 54 4.20 -10.08 2.62
N ASP A 55 3.60 -10.98 1.84
CA ASP A 55 4.10 -12.33 1.60
C ASP A 55 5.45 -12.29 0.88
N ILE A 56 5.63 -11.37 -0.08
CA ILE A 56 6.94 -11.11 -0.69
C ILE A 56 7.92 -10.56 0.35
N ALA A 57 7.52 -9.62 1.19
CA ALA A 57 8.41 -9.06 2.21
C ALA A 57 8.80 -10.09 3.29
N GLU A 58 7.87 -10.94 3.72
CA GLU A 58 8.08 -11.97 4.74
C GLU A 58 8.86 -13.18 4.20
N SER A 59 8.72 -13.50 2.91
CA SER A 59 9.47 -14.59 2.26
C SER A 59 10.94 -14.25 1.99
N ILE A 60 11.33 -12.97 2.10
CA ILE A 60 12.71 -12.55 1.92
C ILE A 60 13.39 -12.49 3.30
N GLU A 61 14.21 -13.51 3.57
CA GLU A 61 14.96 -13.64 4.84
C GLU A 61 15.92 -12.46 5.08
N ASP A 62 16.59 -11.96 4.03
CA ASP A 62 17.38 -10.73 4.05
C ASP A 62 17.04 -9.84 2.83
N PRO A 63 16.20 -8.81 3.00
CA PRO A 63 15.80 -7.93 1.90
C PRO A 63 16.94 -7.09 1.35
N VAL A 64 17.96 -6.81 2.17
CA VAL A 64 19.14 -6.05 1.73
C VAL A 64 19.97 -6.92 0.79
N GLU A 65 20.23 -8.17 1.16
CA GLU A 65 20.99 -9.10 0.33
C GLU A 65 20.26 -9.46 -0.96
N ALA A 66 18.93 -9.64 -0.92
CA ALA A 66 18.14 -9.87 -2.11
C ALA A 66 18.27 -8.73 -3.14
N ILE A 67 18.25 -7.48 -2.69
CA ILE A 67 18.46 -6.31 -3.56
C ILE A 67 19.89 -6.30 -4.13
N TYR A 68 20.90 -6.60 -3.31
CA TYR A 68 22.28 -6.72 -3.80
C TYR A 68 22.42 -7.82 -4.87
N GLY A 69 21.80 -8.98 -4.67
CA GLY A 69 21.76 -10.06 -5.65
C GLY A 69 21.10 -9.66 -6.96
N MET A 70 19.94 -8.99 -6.90
CA MET A 70 19.25 -8.45 -8.08
C MET A 70 20.12 -7.45 -8.85
N LEU A 71 20.89 -6.62 -8.15
CA LEU A 71 21.76 -5.60 -8.73
C LEU A 71 23.17 -6.10 -9.07
N SER A 72 23.46 -7.39 -8.90
CA SER A 72 24.79 -7.97 -9.15
C SER A 72 25.33 -7.78 -10.58
N HIS A 73 24.42 -7.64 -11.56
CA HIS A 73 24.76 -7.36 -12.95
C HIS A 73 25.17 -5.89 -13.21
N VAL A 74 24.90 -4.99 -12.26
CA VAL A 74 25.25 -3.57 -12.34
C VAL A 74 26.70 -3.40 -11.92
N LYS A 75 27.59 -3.25 -12.91
CA LYS A 75 29.04 -3.06 -12.71
C LYS A 75 29.39 -1.61 -12.28
N LYS A 76 28.66 -1.05 -11.31
CA LYS A 76 28.88 0.30 -10.78
C LYS A 76 28.79 0.26 -9.26
N THR A 77 29.65 1.03 -8.60
CA THR A 77 29.59 1.17 -7.14
C THR A 77 28.41 2.06 -6.75
N GLY A 78 28.02 2.03 -5.47
CA GLY A 78 27.01 2.95 -4.94
C GLY A 78 27.38 4.42 -5.17
N VAL A 79 28.66 4.76 -5.06
CA VAL A 79 29.18 6.12 -5.31
C VAL A 79 29.05 6.50 -6.79
N ASP A 80 29.35 5.58 -7.72
CA ASP A 80 29.18 5.83 -9.16
C ASP A 80 27.71 6.11 -9.52
N LEU A 81 26.80 5.33 -8.93
CA LEU A 81 25.36 5.51 -9.11
C LEU A 81 24.87 6.84 -8.53
N GLN A 82 25.43 7.30 -7.41
CA GLN A 82 25.12 8.61 -6.84
C GLN A 82 25.55 9.75 -7.76
N HIS A 83 26.77 9.73 -8.30
CA HIS A 83 27.24 10.71 -9.27
C HIS A 83 26.42 10.72 -10.57
N GLU A 84 25.94 9.55 -11.01
CA GLU A 84 25.05 9.45 -12.16
C GLU A 84 23.66 10.04 -11.86
N ALA A 85 23.10 9.74 -10.70
CA ALA A 85 21.82 10.30 -10.25
C ALA A 85 21.88 11.84 -10.18
N GLU A 86 22.97 12.39 -9.66
CA GLU A 86 23.21 13.84 -9.62
C GLU A 86 23.23 14.45 -11.03
N ARG A 87 23.99 13.85 -11.95
CA ARG A 87 24.04 14.29 -13.36
C ARG A 87 22.67 14.25 -14.03
N ILE A 88 21.86 13.22 -13.78
CA ILE A 88 20.50 13.10 -14.31
C ILE A 88 19.60 14.22 -13.76
N ARG A 89 19.66 14.48 -12.44
CA ARG A 89 18.87 15.55 -11.79
C ARG A 89 19.25 16.92 -12.33
N ALA A 90 20.54 17.21 -12.47
CA ALA A 90 21.03 18.48 -13.03
C ALA A 90 20.53 18.69 -14.47
N LYS A 91 20.63 17.66 -15.34
CA LYS A 91 20.10 17.71 -16.71
C LYS A 91 18.58 17.97 -16.74
N ARG A 92 17.81 17.33 -15.86
CA ARG A 92 16.36 17.55 -15.75
C ARG A 92 16.05 18.98 -15.35
N ALA A 93 16.72 19.51 -14.33
CA ALA A 93 16.53 20.91 -13.89
C ALA A 93 16.81 21.92 -15.01
N LEU A 94 17.88 21.71 -15.79
CA LEU A 94 18.20 22.53 -16.97
C LEU A 94 17.12 22.44 -18.08
N LYS A 95 16.58 21.25 -18.32
CA LYS A 95 15.49 21.07 -19.30
C LYS A 95 14.24 21.87 -18.92
N TYR A 96 13.82 21.82 -17.66
CA TYR A 96 12.69 22.62 -17.18
C TYR A 96 12.96 24.12 -17.25
N ARG A 97 14.20 24.55 -16.97
CA ARG A 97 14.58 25.97 -17.06
C ARG A 97 14.60 26.53 -18.49
N ASN A 98 14.85 25.68 -19.50
CA ASN A 98 14.89 26.09 -20.91
C ASN A 98 13.53 25.96 -21.63
N THR A 99 12.49 25.48 -20.94
CA THR A 99 11.14 25.32 -21.49
C THR A 99 10.13 26.29 -20.82
N ALA A 100 10.60 27.13 -19.90
CA ALA A 100 9.89 28.23 -19.26
C ALA A 100 10.40 29.56 -19.82
#